data_AF-A0A4D4KC71-F1
#
_entry.id   AF-A0A4D4KC71-F1
#
_cell.length_a   1.000
_cell.length_b   1.000
_cell.length_c   1.000
_cell.angle_alpha   90.00
_cell.angle_beta   90.00
_cell.angle_gamma   90.00
#
_symmetry.space_group_name_H-M   'P 1'
#
loop_
_entity.id
_entity.type
_entity.pdbx_description
1 polymer ?
#
loop_
_entity_poly.entity_id
_entity_poly.type
_entity_poly.pdbx_seq_one_letter_code
_entity_poly.pdbx_strand_id
1 'polypeptide(L)' 'MSRPTISEVSALLADLADFRTRGDGSNAELMNRKADLLERIAAAQPDDAQAAEVAAAARAHADELTAGS' A
#
# COMPACT_ATOMS: atom_id res chain seq x y z
N MET A 1 -11.32 -6.52 9.11
CA MET A 1 -10.55 -5.48 8.41
C MET A 1 -11.44 -4.26 8.28
N SER A 2 -11.02 -3.10 8.79
CA SER A 2 -11.79 -1.86 8.66
C SER A 2 -11.37 -1.12 7.40
N ARG A 3 -12.33 -0.49 6.71
CA ARG A 3 -12.06 0.36 5.56
C ARG A 3 -11.07 1.46 5.98
N PRO A 4 -10.00 1.72 5.22
CA PRO A 4 -9.04 2.74 5.61
C PRO A 4 -9.65 4.12 5.54
N THR A 5 -9.14 4.99 6.41
CA THR A 5 -9.52 6.40 6.48
C THR A 5 -8.76 7.23 5.46
N ILE A 6 -9.33 8.38 5.09
CA ILE A 6 -8.65 9.34 4.21
C ILE A 6 -7.32 9.79 4.83
N SER A 7 -7.26 9.94 6.16
CA SER A 7 -6.04 10.31 6.87
C SER A 7 -4.92 9.29 6.70
N GLU A 8 -5.22 7.98 6.72
CA GLU A 8 -4.21 6.93 6.47
C GLU A 8 -3.69 6.97 5.04
N VAL A 9 -4.56 7.22 4.06
CA VAL A 9 -4.16 7.37 2.65
C VAL A 9 -3.29 8.62 2.49
N SER A 10 -3.67 9.75 3.09
CA SER A 10 -2.88 10.98 3.06
C SER A 10 -1.52 10.82 3.74
N ALA A 11 -1.44 10.07 4.85
CA ALA A 11 -0.19 9.78 5.53
C ALA A 11 0.77 8.98 4.64
N LEU A 12 0.28 7.92 3.97
CA LEU A 12 1.09 7.16 3.01
C LEU A 12 1.62 8.06 1.88
N LEU A 13 0.79 8.96 1.34
CA LEU A 13 1.21 9.87 0.28
C LEU A 13 2.27 10.87 0.73
N ALA A 14 2.20 11.34 1.98
CA ALA A 14 3.21 12.20 2.58
C ALA A 14 4.54 11.44 2.75
N ASP A 15 4.50 10.24 3.32
CA ASP A 15 5.68 9.39 3.48
C ASP A 15 6.32 9.06 2.12
N LEU A 16 5.52 8.78 1.08
CA LEU A 16 6.01 8.55 -0.29
C LEU A 16 6.67 9.80 -0.89
N ALA A 17 6.11 10.98 -0.63
CA ALA A 17 6.68 12.23 -1.08
C ALA A 17 8.01 12.52 -0.38
N ASP A 18 8.11 12.26 0.92
CA ASP A 18 9.33 12.39 1.70
C ASP A 18 10.40 11.40 1.23
N PHE A 19 10.05 10.14 1.01
CA PHE A 19 10.96 9.15 0.42
C PHE A 19 11.48 9.58 -0.95
N ARG A 20 10.61 10.09 -1.84
CA ARG A 20 11.01 10.54 -3.18
C ARG A 20 11.91 11.78 -3.15
N THR A 21 11.72 12.68 -2.19
CA THR A 21 12.43 13.96 -2.12
C THR A 21 13.72 13.90 -1.33
N ARG A 22 13.74 13.12 -0.25
CA ARG A 22 14.85 13.06 0.72
C ARG A 22 15.55 11.70 0.75
N GLY A 23 14.93 10.66 0.20
CA GLY A 23 15.38 9.28 0.39
C GLY A 23 15.12 8.75 1.81
N ASP A 24 14.30 9.44 2.60
CA ASP A 24 13.99 9.08 3.98
C ASP A 24 12.98 7.92 4.02
N GLY A 25 13.33 6.86 4.76
CA GLY A 25 12.49 5.68 4.96
C GLY A 25 12.84 4.49 4.07
N SER A 26 12.14 3.38 4.27
CA SER A 26 12.33 2.14 3.51
C SER A 26 11.27 1.98 2.42
N ASN A 27 11.72 1.83 1.17
CA ASN A 27 10.82 1.55 0.05
C ASN A 27 9.97 0.28 0.31
N ALA A 28 10.58 -0.75 0.91
CA ALA A 28 9.88 -1.99 1.25
C ALA A 28 8.77 -1.75 2.30
N GLU A 29 9.02 -0.93 3.32
CA GLU A 29 8.00 -0.57 4.32
C GLU A 29 6.85 0.23 3.70
N LEU A 30 7.17 1.17 2.80
CA LEU A 30 6.17 1.98 2.09
C LEU A 30 5.28 1.12 1.19
N MET A 31 5.87 0.18 0.43
CA MET A 31 5.09 -0.72 -0.42
C MET A 31 4.26 -1.71 0.40
N ASN A 32 4.75 -2.17 1.56
CA ASN A 32 3.95 -2.97 2.50
C ASN A 32 2.73 -2.20 3.03
N ARG A 33 2.92 -0.95 3.46
CA ARG A 33 1.80 -0.09 3.90
C ARG A 33 0.79 0.18 2.78
N LYS A 34 1.28 0.39 1.55
CA LYS A 34 0.44 0.54 0.37
C LYS A 34 -0.38 -0.72 0.09
N ALA A 35 0.23 -1.91 0.16
CA ALA A 35 -0.47 -3.17 -0.05
C ALA A 35 -1.57 -3.38 1.01
N ASP A 36 -1.26 -3.18 2.29
CA ASP A 36 -2.25 -3.26 3.39
C ASP A 36 -3.45 -2.32 3.17
N LEU A 37 -3.19 -1.08 2.75
CA LEU A 37 -4.26 -0.12 2.46
C LEU A 37 -5.16 -0.61 1.33
N LEU A 38 -4.58 -1.12 0.24
CA LEU A 38 -5.33 -1.61 -0.91
C LEU A 38 -6.12 -2.89 -0.59
N GLU A 39 -5.55 -3.80 0.21
CA GLU A 39 -6.25 -5.00 0.70
C GLU A 39 -7.47 -4.64 1.53
N ARG A 40 -7.36 -3.62 2.40
CA ARG A 40 -8.50 -3.15 3.20
C ARG A 40 -9.55 -2.42 2.35
N ILE A 41 -9.16 -1.75 1.28
CA ILE A 41 -10.11 -1.17 0.30
C ILE A 41 -10.86 -2.28 -0.42
N ALA A 42 -10.14 -3.28 -0.96
CA ALA A 42 -10.75 -4.43 -1.64
C ALA A 42 -11.68 -5.22 -0.70
N ALA A 43 -11.28 -5.44 0.55
CA ALA A 43 -12.12 -6.11 1.54
C ALA A 43 -13.39 -5.32 1.89
N ALA A 44 -13.39 -3.99 1.75
CA ALA A 44 -14.57 -3.15 1.94
C ALA A 44 -15.49 -3.14 0.71
N GLN A 45 -15.03 -3.64 -0.44
CA GLN A 45 -15.75 -3.68 -1.71
C GLN A 45 -15.58 -5.07 -2.36
N PRO A 46 -16.15 -6.13 -1.77
CA PRO A 46 -15.89 -7.51 -2.21
C PRO A 46 -16.35 -7.81 -3.64
N ASP A 47 -17.31 -7.04 -4.18
CA ASP A 47 -17.79 -7.18 -5.56
C ASP A 47 -16.91 -6.42 -6.58
N ASP A 48 -15.94 -5.62 -6.11
CA ASP A 48 -15.01 -4.89 -6.96
C ASP A 48 -13.78 -5.76 -7.27
N ALA A 49 -13.89 -6.55 -8.34
CA ALA A 49 -12.80 -7.40 -8.83
C ALA A 49 -11.54 -6.60 -9.19
N GLN A 50 -11.70 -5.35 -9.65
CA GLN A 50 -10.56 -4.49 -9.97
C GLN A 50 -9.82 -4.07 -8.71
N ALA A 51 -10.54 -3.71 -7.64
CA ALA A 51 -9.92 -3.42 -6.34
C ALA A 51 -9.15 -4.63 -5.80
N ALA A 52 -9.71 -5.84 -5.93
CA ALA A 52 -9.04 -7.08 -5.52
C ALA A 52 -7.76 -7.34 -6.33
N GLU A 53 -7.80 -7.16 -7.66
CA GLU A 53 -6.62 -7.34 -8.52
C GLU A 53 -5.51 -6.33 -8.19
N VAL A 54 -5.87 -5.06 -8.01
CA VAL A 54 -4.93 -4.00 -7.65
C VAL A 54 -4.28 -4.27 -6.28
N ALA A 55 -5.06 -4.75 -5.31
CA ALA A 55 -4.54 -5.14 -3.99
C ALA A 55 -3.56 -6.32 -4.10
N ALA A 56 -3.90 -7.35 -4.86
CA ALA A 56 -3.03 -8.51 -5.08
C ALA A 56 -1.71 -8.14 -5.77
N ALA A 57 -1.77 -7.28 -6.79
CA ALA A 57 -0.58 -6.79 -7.47
C ALA A 57 0.30 -5.95 -6.53
N ALA A 58 -0.30 -5.12 -5.67
CA ALA A 58 0.44 -4.34 -4.70
C ALA A 58 1.12 -5.22 -3.64
N ARG A 59 0.45 -6.29 -3.17
CA ARG A 59 1.03 -7.26 -2.24
C ARG A 59 2.19 -8.01 -2.86
N ALA A 60 2.03 -8.54 -4.07
CA ALA A 60 3.10 -9.24 -4.78
C ALA A 60 4.36 -8.35 -4.92
N HIS A 61 4.17 -7.07 -5.27
CA HIS A 61 5.28 -6.14 -5.37
C HIS A 61 5.96 -5.85 -4.02
N ALA A 62 5.19 -5.74 -2.94
CA ALA A 62 5.74 -5.56 -1.60
C ALA A 62 6.55 -6.79 -1.14
N ASP A 63 6.06 -7.99 -1.46
CA ASP A 63 6.73 -9.25 -1.14
C ASP A 63 8.03 -9.41 -1.93
N GLU A 64 8.05 -9.06 -3.22
CA GLU A 64 9.27 -9.04 -4.05
C GLU A 64 10.35 -8.12 -3.46
N LEU A 65 9.96 -6.92 -3.05
CA LEU A 65 10.89 -5.97 -2.43
C LEU A 65 11.42 -6.47 -1.08
N THR A 66 10.57 -7.11 -0.28
CA THR A 66 10.94 -7.66 1.02
C THR A 66 11.86 -8.87 0.89
N ALA A 67 11.64 -9.71 -0.13
CA ALA A 67 12.49 -10.88 -0.41
C ALA A 67 13.86 -10.51 -0.98
N GLY A 68 13.99 -9.33 -1.60
CA GLY A 68 15.24 -8.83 -2.18
C GLY A 68 16.04 -7.85 -1.31
N SER A 69 15.55 -7.50 -0.11
CA SER A 69 16.19 -6.55 0.83
C SER A 69 17.10 -7.23 1.85
#